data_AF-A0A1G9PVI7-F1
#
_entry.id   AF-A0A1G9PVI7-F1
#
_cell.length_a   1.000
_cell.length_b   1.000
_cell.length_c   1.000
_cell.angle_alpha   90.00
_cell.angle_beta   90.00
_cell.angle_gamma   90.00
#
_symmetry.space_group_name_H-M   'P 1'
#
loop_
_entity.id
_entity.type
_entity.pdbx_description
1 polymer ?
#
loop_
_entity_poly.entity_id
_entity_poly.type
_entity_poly.pdbx_seq_one_letter_code
_entity_poly.pdbx_strand_id
1 'polypeptide(L)'
;MRDGPPLRAHSFDSKGDPPESPCILACSGGGKRSCRPSAGPLRTRPKLRIMTPERDLGRLLTGMRPELNPGRYVFTTVTGAPPSGLAPVVTVAEDEGLTLVLRREEADAAGLGYDYVAGWITLRVHSALDAVGLTAAVATALADAGISCNVVAGHHHDHLFVPHERADQAVTLLQELTRRTG
;
A
#
# COMPACT_ATOMS: atom_id res chain seq x y z
N MET A 1 11.42 6.02 48.32
CA MET A 1 10.27 5.77 49.21
C MET A 1 9.24 6.87 49.00
N ARG A 2 8.23 6.57 48.17
CA ARG A 2 6.80 6.90 48.32
C ARG A 2 6.11 6.44 47.03
N ASP A 3 5.51 5.25 47.15
CA ASP A 3 4.71 4.57 46.14
C ASP A 3 3.35 5.25 45.97
N GLY A 4 2.91 5.41 44.71
CA GLY A 4 1.54 5.77 44.35
C GLY A 4 0.78 4.53 43.83
N PRO A 5 -0.54 4.39 44.10
CA PRO A 5 -1.28 3.19 43.76
C PRO A 5 -1.67 3.11 42.27
N PRO A 6 -1.89 1.90 41.72
CA PRO A 6 -2.17 1.70 40.29
C PRO A 6 -3.66 1.88 39.99
N LEU A 7 -3.98 2.59 38.90
CA LEU A 7 -5.34 2.71 38.38
C LEU A 7 -5.62 1.62 37.33
N ARG A 8 -6.82 1.04 37.48
CA ARG A 8 -7.30 -0.21 36.90
C ARG A 8 -7.58 -0.15 35.39
N ALA A 9 -7.39 -1.30 34.76
CA ALA A 9 -7.84 -1.63 33.41
C ALA A 9 -9.38 -1.59 33.28
N HIS A 10 -9.86 -0.97 32.21
CA HIS A 10 -11.24 -1.09 31.77
C HIS A 10 -11.33 -2.15 30.66
N SER A 11 -12.09 -3.20 30.97
CA SER A 11 -12.45 -4.29 30.09
C SER A 11 -13.40 -3.83 28.98
N PHE A 12 -13.09 -4.27 27.77
CA PHE A 12 -13.97 -4.34 26.60
C PHE A 12 -15.27 -5.10 26.92
N ASP A 13 -16.41 -4.56 26.51
CA ASP A 13 -17.61 -5.38 26.26
C ASP A 13 -18.27 -4.96 24.95
N SER A 14 -18.67 -5.98 24.20
CA SER A 14 -19.13 -5.94 22.82
C SER A 14 -20.65 -5.89 22.76
N LYS A 15 -21.22 -4.98 21.97
CA LYS A 15 -22.43 -5.14 21.12
C LYS A 15 -23.10 -3.78 20.90
N GLY A 16 -23.21 -3.37 19.65
CA GLY A 16 -23.97 -2.20 19.23
C GLY A 16 -24.24 -2.24 17.74
N ASP A 17 -25.19 -3.07 17.32
CA ASP A 17 -25.87 -2.90 16.03
C ASP A 17 -26.77 -1.65 16.10
N PRO A 18 -26.82 -0.81 15.05
CA PRO A 18 -27.65 0.39 15.04
C PRO A 18 -29.14 0.06 14.79
N PRO A 19 -30.06 0.92 15.27
CA PRO A 19 -31.50 0.64 15.26
C PRO A 19 -32.12 0.92 13.88
N GLU A 20 -32.87 -0.06 13.35
CA GLU A 20 -33.88 0.20 12.33
C GLU A 20 -35.18 0.71 13.00
N SER A 21 -35.76 1.76 12.41
CA SER A 21 -36.98 2.43 12.86
C SER A 21 -37.73 2.96 11.62
N PRO A 22 -39.06 3.13 11.67
CA PRO A 22 -39.99 2.02 11.42
C PRO A 22 -40.94 2.29 10.24
N CYS A 23 -41.62 1.21 9.84
CA CYS A 23 -42.86 1.21 9.08
C CYS A 23 -43.80 2.36 9.47
N ILE A 24 -44.20 3.19 8.50
CA ILE A 24 -45.47 3.90 8.54
C ILE A 24 -46.31 3.45 7.35
N LEU A 25 -47.37 2.75 7.73
CA LEU A 25 -48.50 2.32 6.91
C LEU A 25 -49.40 3.54 6.65
N ALA A 26 -49.68 3.84 5.39
CA ALA A 26 -50.82 4.67 5.00
C ALA A 26 -51.56 4.00 3.84
N CYS A 27 -52.65 3.32 4.17
CA CYS A 27 -53.62 2.80 3.22
C CYS A 27 -54.51 3.94 2.70
N SER A 28 -54.81 3.97 1.41
CA SER A 28 -56.09 4.47 0.86
C SER A 28 -56.28 4.03 -0.59
N GLY A 29 -57.36 3.27 -0.86
CA GLY A 29 -58.09 3.35 -2.12
C GLY A 29 -57.89 2.26 -3.17
N GLY A 30 -58.78 1.25 -3.14
CA GLY A 30 -59.55 0.80 -4.31
C GLY A 30 -58.84 0.18 -5.52
N GLY A 31 -58.93 -1.15 -5.65
CA GLY A 31 -58.78 -1.83 -6.94
C GLY A 31 -58.24 -3.25 -6.84
N LYS A 32 -59.10 -4.26 -6.99
CA LYS A 32 -58.69 -5.66 -7.12
C LYS A 32 -57.87 -5.82 -8.40
N ARG A 33 -56.54 -5.90 -8.28
CA ARG A 33 -55.66 -6.44 -9.33
C ARG A 33 -54.64 -7.37 -8.68
N SER A 34 -54.74 -8.64 -9.06
CA SER A 34 -53.76 -9.69 -8.78
C SER A 34 -52.43 -9.31 -9.44
N CYS A 35 -51.53 -8.68 -8.70
CA CYS A 35 -50.14 -8.51 -9.11
C CYS A 35 -49.35 -9.75 -8.63
N ARG A 36 -49.15 -10.72 -9.53
CA ARG A 36 -48.10 -11.74 -9.33
C ARG A 36 -46.75 -11.05 -9.42
N PRO A 37 -45.81 -11.24 -8.49
CA PRO A 37 -44.43 -10.82 -8.72
C PRO A 37 -43.84 -11.75 -9.78
N SER A 38 -43.47 -11.22 -10.94
CA SER A 38 -42.63 -11.97 -11.88
C SER A 38 -41.22 -12.03 -11.29
N ALA A 39 -40.83 -13.21 -10.83
CA ALA A 39 -39.46 -13.50 -10.44
C ALA A 39 -38.60 -13.53 -11.72
N GLY A 40 -38.13 -12.35 -12.14
CA GLY A 40 -37.05 -12.26 -13.11
C GLY A 40 -35.77 -12.82 -12.47
N PRO A 41 -34.96 -13.61 -13.20
CA PRO A 41 -33.77 -14.22 -12.63
C PRO A 41 -32.82 -13.14 -12.14
N LEU A 42 -32.41 -13.26 -10.86
CA LEU A 42 -31.34 -12.43 -10.29
C LEU A 42 -30.11 -12.57 -11.18
N ARG A 43 -29.74 -11.47 -11.86
CA ARG A 43 -28.43 -11.36 -12.50
C ARG A 43 -27.38 -11.59 -11.43
N THR A 44 -26.69 -12.72 -11.51
CA THR A 44 -25.57 -13.03 -10.64
C THR A 44 -24.50 -11.95 -10.84
N ARG A 45 -24.20 -11.21 -9.77
CA ARG A 45 -23.06 -10.30 -9.74
C ARG A 45 -21.81 -11.13 -10.07
N PRO A 46 -20.89 -10.64 -10.92
CA PRO A 46 -19.65 -11.36 -11.16
C PRO A 46 -18.94 -11.56 -9.83
N LYS A 47 -18.63 -12.82 -9.50
CA LYS A 47 -17.81 -13.14 -8.32
C LYS A 47 -16.46 -12.44 -8.51
N LEU A 48 -16.16 -11.46 -7.65
CA LEU A 48 -14.80 -10.95 -7.51
C LEU A 48 -13.92 -12.16 -7.21
N ARG A 49 -13.02 -12.51 -8.13
CA ARG A 49 -12.05 -13.60 -7.91
C ARG A 49 -11.10 -13.12 -6.82
N ILE A 50 -11.32 -13.58 -5.60
CA ILE A 50 -10.34 -13.45 -4.52
C ILE A 50 -9.18 -14.37 -4.93
N MET A 51 -8.13 -13.80 -5.52
CA MET A 51 -6.89 -14.52 -5.78
C MET A 51 -6.06 -14.51 -4.51
N THR A 52 -5.64 -15.69 -4.07
CA THR A 52 -4.77 -15.84 -2.89
C THR A 52 -3.39 -15.22 -3.20
N PRO A 53 -2.82 -14.41 -2.30
CA PRO A 53 -1.47 -13.89 -2.46
C PRO A 53 -0.43 -15.02 -2.58
N GLU A 54 0.52 -14.89 -3.50
CA GLU A 54 1.55 -15.89 -3.80
C GLU A 54 2.66 -15.87 -2.74
N ARG A 55 3.19 -17.05 -2.41
CA ARG A 55 4.23 -17.26 -1.39
C ARG A 55 5.44 -18.04 -1.92
N ASP A 56 5.29 -18.75 -3.04
CA ASP A 56 6.38 -19.46 -3.67
C ASP A 56 7.37 -18.48 -4.30
N LEU A 57 8.62 -18.48 -3.84
CA LEU A 57 9.64 -17.52 -4.27
C LEU A 57 9.91 -17.60 -5.78
N GLY A 58 9.91 -18.80 -6.37
CA GLY A 58 10.10 -18.96 -7.81
C GLY A 58 8.98 -18.30 -8.60
N ARG A 59 7.73 -18.51 -8.19
CA ARG A 59 6.55 -17.85 -8.78
C ARG A 59 6.52 -16.35 -8.57
N LEU A 60 6.98 -15.87 -7.41
CA LEU A 60 7.09 -14.44 -7.13
C LEU A 60 8.09 -13.76 -8.05
N LEU A 61 9.28 -14.36 -8.20
CA LEU A 61 10.34 -13.80 -9.04
C LEU A 61 9.98 -13.84 -10.53
N THR A 62 9.37 -14.92 -11.00
CA THR A 62 8.91 -15.05 -12.40
C THR A 62 7.70 -14.18 -12.72
N GLY A 63 6.84 -13.93 -11.75
CA GLY A 63 5.69 -13.05 -11.86
C GLY A 63 6.00 -11.56 -11.63
N MET A 64 7.21 -11.22 -11.18
CA MET A 64 7.61 -9.85 -10.85
C MET A 64 7.69 -8.98 -12.12
N ARG A 65 6.99 -7.84 -12.11
CA ARG A 65 7.05 -6.84 -13.18
C ARG A 65 7.51 -5.50 -12.59
N PRO A 66 8.80 -5.15 -12.68
CA PRO A 66 9.30 -3.87 -12.20
C PRO A 66 8.84 -2.74 -13.14
N GLU A 67 8.26 -1.68 -12.58
CA GLU A 67 7.82 -0.49 -13.29
C GLU A 67 8.49 0.76 -12.70
N LEU A 68 9.18 1.53 -13.54
CA LEU A 68 9.74 2.82 -13.13
C LEU A 68 8.64 3.88 -13.16
N ASN A 69 8.35 4.47 -12.01
CA ASN A 69 7.46 5.60 -11.89
C ASN A 69 8.20 6.86 -12.38
N PRO A 70 7.53 7.73 -13.16
CA PRO A 70 8.15 8.93 -13.68
C PRO A 70 8.46 9.94 -12.57
N GLY A 71 9.52 10.71 -12.79
CA GLY A 71 9.94 11.81 -11.93
C GLY A 71 11.14 11.48 -11.04
N ARG A 72 11.44 12.43 -10.15
CA ARG A 72 12.51 12.35 -9.16
C ARG A 72 11.88 12.42 -7.78
N TYR A 73 12.28 11.51 -6.91
CA TYR A 73 11.78 11.45 -5.54
C TYR A 73 12.92 11.73 -4.58
N VAL A 74 12.60 12.32 -3.43
CA VAL A 74 13.59 12.66 -2.41
C VAL A 74 13.14 12.14 -1.07
N PHE A 75 14.11 11.80 -0.22
CA PHE A 75 13.88 11.49 1.19
C PHE A 75 14.20 12.76 1.99
N THR A 76 13.26 13.20 2.80
CA THR A 76 13.42 14.34 3.71
C THR A 76 12.75 14.02 5.04
N THR A 77 13.00 14.84 6.06
CA THR A 77 12.41 14.68 7.39
C THR A 77 11.84 15.99 7.90
N VAL A 78 10.75 15.91 8.64
CA VAL A 78 10.12 17.07 9.30
C VAL A 78 9.81 16.73 10.75
N THR A 79 9.84 17.75 11.62
CA THR A 79 9.36 17.61 13.00
C THR A 79 7.85 17.78 13.03
N GLY A 80 7.11 16.71 13.33
CA GLY A 80 5.65 16.74 13.43
C GLY A 80 4.94 16.37 12.12
N ALA A 81 3.80 17.02 11.85
CA ALA A 81 2.99 16.72 10.67
C ALA A 81 3.62 17.28 9.38
N PRO A 82 3.38 16.63 8.21
CA PRO A 82 3.82 17.18 6.93
C PRO A 82 3.22 18.58 6.70
N PRO A 83 3.99 19.54 6.15
CA PRO A 83 3.46 20.81 5.68
C PRO A 83 2.24 20.64 4.76
N SER A 84 1.28 21.56 4.87
CA SER A 84 0.08 21.53 4.03
C SER A 84 0.42 21.64 2.56
N GLY A 85 -0.20 20.79 1.73
CA GLY A 85 -0.03 20.80 0.27
C GLY A 85 1.02 19.84 -0.27
N LEU A 86 1.75 19.13 0.60
CA LEU A 86 2.64 18.04 0.18
C LEU A 86 1.84 16.75 -0.02
N ALA A 87 2.20 15.98 -1.05
CA ALA A 87 1.63 14.66 -1.32
C ALA A 87 2.72 13.57 -1.26
N PRO A 88 3.23 13.23 -0.05
CA PRO A 88 4.22 12.18 0.08
C PRO A 88 3.66 10.82 -0.38
N VAL A 89 4.46 10.09 -1.16
CA VAL A 89 4.16 8.71 -1.57
C VAL A 89 4.49 7.70 -0.48
N VAL A 90 5.37 8.06 0.46
CA VAL A 90 5.70 7.28 1.65
C VAL A 90 5.87 8.22 2.84
N THR A 91 5.37 7.80 4.00
CA THR A 91 5.68 8.42 5.29
C THR A 91 6.11 7.35 6.29
N VAL A 92 7.18 7.60 7.03
CA VAL A 92 7.65 6.73 8.12
C VAL A 92 7.82 7.56 9.38
N ALA A 93 7.13 7.18 10.45
CA ALA A 93 7.32 7.80 11.75
C ALA A 93 8.56 7.20 12.42
N GLU A 94 9.55 8.04 12.68
CA GLU A 94 10.79 7.72 13.37
C GLU A 94 10.87 8.55 14.66
N ASP A 95 11.76 8.16 15.59
CA ASP A 95 11.91 8.87 16.86
C ASP A 95 12.47 10.29 16.65
N GLU A 96 13.27 10.49 15.59
CA GLU A 96 13.89 11.75 15.21
C GLU A 96 12.94 12.68 14.46
N GLY A 97 11.88 12.14 13.84
CA GLY A 97 10.96 12.92 13.02
C GLY A 97 10.12 12.07 12.07
N LEU A 98 9.33 12.74 11.23
CA LEU A 98 8.55 12.11 10.19
C LEU A 98 9.33 12.13 8.88
N THR A 99 9.81 10.97 8.45
CA THR A 99 10.41 10.80 7.13
C THR A 99 9.32 10.85 6.06
N LEU A 100 9.57 11.63 5.01
CA LEU A 100 8.73 11.80 3.84
C LEU A 100 9.49 11.39 2.59
N VAL A 101 8.83 10.64 1.72
CA VAL A 101 9.27 10.45 0.33
C VAL A 101 8.25 11.11 -0.57
N LEU A 102 8.67 12.12 -1.32
CA LEU A 102 7.81 12.94 -2.17
C LEU A 102 8.55 13.36 -3.44
N ARG A 103 7.85 14.00 -4.37
CA ARG A 103 8.52 14.53 -5.56
C ARG A 103 9.51 15.61 -5.18
N ARG A 104 10.63 15.64 -5.89
CA ARG A 104 11.67 16.64 -5.69
C ARG A 104 11.11 18.06 -5.78
N GLU A 105 10.25 18.33 -6.76
CA GLU A 105 9.73 19.67 -7.00
C GLU A 105 8.85 20.17 -5.84
N GLU A 106 8.15 19.26 -5.14
CA GLU A 106 7.37 19.59 -3.95
C GLU A 106 8.27 19.91 -2.76
N ALA A 107 9.34 19.14 -2.56
CA ALA A 107 10.34 19.42 -1.52
C ALA A 107 11.05 20.75 -1.76
N ASP A 108 11.45 21.02 -3.00
CA ASP A 108 12.07 22.27 -3.43
C ASP A 108 11.14 23.47 -3.15
N ALA A 109 9.85 23.37 -3.52
CA ALA A 109 8.87 24.43 -3.29
C ALA A 109 8.59 24.69 -1.80
N ALA A 110 8.70 23.66 -0.95
CA ALA A 110 8.53 23.77 0.49
C ALA A 110 9.82 24.14 1.24
N GLY A 111 10.96 24.24 0.55
CA GLY A 111 12.26 24.53 1.17
C GLY A 111 12.78 23.40 2.05
N LEU A 112 12.41 22.15 1.77
CA LEU A 112 12.83 20.97 2.52
C LEU A 112 14.18 20.46 2.00
N GLY A 113 15.15 20.31 2.90
CA GLY A 113 16.47 19.76 2.57
C GLY A 113 16.42 18.24 2.35
N TYR A 114 17.28 17.76 1.45
CA TYR A 114 17.45 16.34 1.16
C TYR A 114 18.86 16.08 0.58
N ASP A 115 19.41 14.89 0.83
CA ASP A 115 20.75 14.51 0.35
C ASP A 115 20.73 13.43 -0.75
N TYR A 116 19.55 12.86 -1.03
CA TYR A 116 19.40 11.73 -1.93
C TYR A 116 18.24 11.91 -2.91
N VAL A 117 18.54 11.76 -4.21
CA VAL A 117 17.55 11.81 -5.28
C VAL A 117 17.36 10.40 -5.85
N ALA A 118 16.15 9.90 -5.73
CA ALA A 118 15.78 8.54 -6.09
C ALA A 118 14.93 8.48 -7.37
N GLY A 119 15.11 7.38 -8.11
CA GLY A 119 14.08 6.82 -8.98
C GLY A 119 13.20 5.87 -8.18
N TRP A 120 11.90 5.84 -8.48
CA TRP A 120 10.93 5.00 -7.77
C TRP A 120 10.48 3.84 -8.65
N ILE A 121 10.80 2.61 -8.25
CA ILE A 121 10.39 1.39 -8.95
C ILE A 121 9.31 0.69 -8.13
N THR A 122 8.19 0.35 -8.75
CA THR A 122 7.14 -0.50 -8.14
C THR A 122 7.32 -1.93 -8.63
N LEU A 123 7.41 -2.91 -7.72
CA LEU A 123 7.40 -4.33 -8.06
C LEU A 123 5.98 -4.84 -8.13
N ARG A 124 5.42 -4.93 -9.34
CA ARG A 124 4.10 -5.51 -9.53
C ARG A 124 4.19 -7.02 -9.48
N VAL A 125 3.88 -7.57 -8.32
CA VAL A 125 3.64 -8.99 -8.08
C VAL A 125 2.50 -9.11 -7.07
N HIS A 126 1.65 -10.13 -7.20
CA HIS A 126 0.65 -10.45 -6.18
C HIS A 126 1.30 -11.26 -5.07
N SER A 127 2.23 -10.65 -4.35
CA SER A 127 2.89 -11.28 -3.20
C SER A 127 2.01 -11.23 -1.96
N ALA A 128 2.12 -12.25 -1.14
CA ALA A 128 1.69 -12.17 0.24
C ALA A 128 2.68 -11.30 1.03
N LEU A 129 2.19 -10.49 1.98
CA LEU A 129 3.07 -9.68 2.84
C LEU A 129 4.04 -10.53 3.68
N ASP A 130 3.66 -11.78 3.96
CA ASP A 130 4.43 -12.80 4.66
C ASP A 130 5.29 -13.67 3.74
N ALA A 131 5.38 -13.34 2.44
CA ALA A 131 6.22 -14.07 1.50
C ALA A 131 7.70 -13.84 1.81
N VAL A 132 8.43 -14.92 2.06
CA VAL A 132 9.85 -14.87 2.39
C VAL A 132 10.69 -14.91 1.12
N GLY A 133 11.70 -14.04 1.03
CA GLY A 133 12.79 -14.15 0.06
C GLY A 133 12.73 -13.21 -1.14
N LEU A 134 11.58 -12.63 -1.47
CA LEU A 134 11.47 -11.69 -2.61
C LEU A 134 12.37 -10.46 -2.40
N THR A 135 12.22 -9.78 -1.25
CA THR A 135 13.02 -8.61 -0.90
C THR A 135 14.51 -8.93 -0.87
N ALA A 136 14.89 -10.10 -0.36
CA ALA A 136 16.29 -10.53 -0.30
C ALA A 136 16.86 -10.74 -1.71
N ALA A 137 16.16 -11.45 -2.59
CA ALA A 137 16.61 -11.68 -3.96
C ALA A 137 16.77 -10.37 -4.76
N VAL A 138 15.81 -9.47 -4.61
CA VAL A 138 15.82 -8.13 -5.23
C VAL A 138 16.97 -7.28 -4.71
N ALA A 139 17.16 -7.22 -3.38
CA ALA A 139 18.22 -6.45 -2.76
C ALA A 139 19.60 -6.97 -3.17
N THR A 140 19.81 -8.30 -3.18
CA THR A 140 21.06 -8.92 -3.62
C THR A 140 21.36 -8.59 -5.09
N ALA A 141 20.39 -8.73 -5.99
CA ALA A 141 20.61 -8.46 -7.41
C ALA A 141 21.03 -6.99 -7.69
N LEU A 142 20.50 -6.04 -6.92
CA LEU A 142 20.89 -4.63 -7.02
C LEU A 142 22.24 -4.36 -6.33
N ALA A 143 22.48 -4.97 -5.16
CA ALA A 143 23.73 -4.84 -4.42
C ALA A 143 24.93 -5.40 -5.21
N ASP A 144 24.77 -6.51 -5.92
CA ASP A 144 25.80 -7.09 -6.80
C ASP A 144 26.22 -6.12 -7.93
N ALA A 145 25.33 -5.22 -8.33
CA ALA A 145 25.60 -4.15 -9.28
C ALA A 145 26.05 -2.84 -8.60
N GLY A 146 26.22 -2.83 -7.27
CA GLY A 146 26.56 -1.66 -6.47
C GLY A 146 25.45 -0.59 -6.45
N ILE A 147 24.19 -0.99 -6.57
CA ILE A 147 23.02 -0.10 -6.53
C ILE A 147 22.40 -0.17 -5.13
N SER A 148 22.30 0.96 -4.43
CA SER A 148 21.53 1.05 -3.20
C SER A 148 20.05 0.83 -3.47
N CYS A 149 19.37 0.14 -2.55
CA CYS A 149 17.96 -0.18 -2.67
C CYS A 149 17.26 0.10 -1.34
N ASN A 150 16.54 1.23 -1.27
CA ASN A 150 15.71 1.56 -0.13
C ASN A 150 14.31 0.99 -0.39
N VAL A 151 13.96 -0.10 0.29
CA VAL A 151 12.70 -0.82 0.09
C VAL A 151 11.63 -0.31 1.05
N VAL A 152 10.42 -0.12 0.53
CA VAL A 152 9.21 0.18 1.29
C VAL A 152 8.14 -0.85 0.89
N ALA A 153 7.76 -1.71 1.82
CA ALA A 153 6.71 -2.69 1.59
C ALA A 153 5.34 -2.00 1.62
N GLY A 154 4.66 -1.95 0.48
CA GLY A 154 3.27 -1.54 0.40
C GLY A 154 2.34 -2.73 0.62
N HIS A 155 1.09 -2.47 0.99
CA HIS A 155 0.09 -3.54 1.17
C HIS A 155 -0.12 -4.41 -0.08
N HIS A 156 0.08 -3.83 -1.27
CA HIS A 156 -0.13 -4.50 -2.54
C HIS A 156 1.17 -4.84 -3.27
N HIS A 157 2.17 -3.95 -3.19
CA HIS A 157 3.39 -4.03 -3.97
C HIS A 157 4.54 -3.47 -3.15
N ASP A 158 5.73 -4.00 -3.39
CA ASP A 158 6.95 -3.41 -2.86
C ASP A 158 7.38 -2.22 -3.71
N HIS A 159 7.89 -1.19 -3.06
CA HIS A 159 8.38 0.03 -3.65
C HIS A 159 9.87 0.18 -3.36
N LEU A 160 10.66 0.38 -4.41
CA LEU A 160 12.11 0.46 -4.33
C LEU A 160 12.52 1.87 -4.73
N PHE A 161 13.36 2.47 -3.91
CA PHE A 161 13.98 3.75 -4.21
C PHE A 161 15.48 3.54 -4.41
N VAL A 162 15.92 3.75 -5.65
CA VAL A 162 17.30 3.55 -6.13
C VAL A 162 17.86 4.89 -6.61
N PRO A 163 19.18 5.08 -6.76
CA PRO A 163 19.74 6.33 -7.25
C PRO A 163 19.14 6.66 -8.61
N HIS A 164 18.64 7.88 -8.78
CA HIS A 164 17.83 8.25 -9.95
C HIS A 164 18.55 8.00 -11.28
N GLU A 165 19.84 8.34 -11.34
CA GLU A 165 20.72 8.15 -12.50
C GLU A 165 20.97 6.68 -12.87
N ARG A 166 20.64 5.74 -11.96
CA ARG A 166 20.76 4.30 -12.17
C ARG A 166 19.41 3.58 -12.22
N ALA A 167 18.30 4.31 -12.23
CA ALA A 167 16.96 3.73 -12.14
C ALA A 167 16.64 2.80 -13.34
N ASP A 168 16.98 3.21 -14.56
CA ASP A 168 16.79 2.36 -15.76
C ASP A 168 17.67 1.10 -15.71
N GLN A 169 18.90 1.22 -15.18
CA GLN A 169 19.79 0.09 -14.96
C GLN A 169 19.18 -0.89 -13.95
N ALA A 170 18.64 -0.37 -12.83
CA ALA A 170 17.98 -1.18 -11.82
C ALA A 170 16.77 -1.95 -12.39
N VAL A 171 15.90 -1.29 -13.18
CA VAL A 171 14.80 -1.98 -13.87
C VAL A 171 15.30 -3.11 -14.76
N THR A 172 16.35 -2.86 -15.55
CA THR A 172 16.93 -3.86 -16.45
C THR A 172 17.44 -5.08 -15.67
N LEU A 173 18.13 -4.87 -14.55
CA LEU A 173 18.63 -5.93 -13.67
C LEU A 173 17.50 -6.76 -13.06
N LEU A 174 16.43 -6.09 -12.60
CA LEU A 174 15.27 -6.76 -12.02
C LEU A 174 14.50 -7.58 -13.07
N GLN A 175 14.38 -7.09 -14.30
CA GLN A 175 13.79 -7.87 -15.41
C GLN A 175 14.65 -9.08 -15.77
N GLU A 176 15.97 -8.96 -15.69
CA GLU A 176 16.88 -10.09 -15.89
C GLU A 176 16.76 -11.14 -14.78
N LEU A 177 16.62 -10.71 -13.53
CA LEU A 177 16.36 -11.61 -12.39
C LEU A 177 15.08 -12.42 -12.62
N THR A 178 14.00 -11.78 -13.09
CA THR A 178 12.75 -12.45 -13.46
C THR A 178 12.96 -13.51 -14.54
N ARG A 179 13.73 -13.20 -15.60
CA ARG A 179 14.01 -14.14 -16.70
C ARG A 179 14.85 -15.34 -16.28
N ARG A 180 15.79 -15.17 -15.35
CA ARG A 180 16.67 -16.27 -14.89
C ARG A 180 15.96 -17.28 -14.01
N THR A 181 14.87 -16.87 -13.38
CA THR A 181 14.15 -17.67 -12.38
C THR A 181 12.98 -18.47 -12.99
N GLY A 182 12.62 -18.19 -14.26
CA GLY A 182 11.53 -18.85 -14.98
C GLY A 182 12.01 -19.77 -16.07
#